data_AF-A0A1H3KX34-F1
#
_entry.id   AF-A0A1H3KX34-F1
#
_cell.length_a   1.000
_cell.length_b   1.000
_cell.length_c   1.000
_cell.angle_alpha   90.00
_cell.angle_beta   90.00
_cell.angle_gamma   90.00
#
_symmetry.space_group_name_H-M   'P 1'
#
loop_
_entity.id
_entity.type
_entity.pdbx_description
1 polymer ?
#
loop_
_entity_poly.entity_id
_entity_poly.type
_entity_poly.pdbx_seq_one_letter_code
_entity_poly.pdbx_strand_id
1 'polypeptide(L)' 'MRPRHDPRSHIILTAWLCPGCDVAGRSAPENEPECWNCGGPVVVTARPSVPAAEPAAGSPANS' A
#
# COMPACT_ATOMS: atom_id res chain seq x y z
N MET A 1 11.01 8.29 -26.63
CA MET A 1 9.60 8.28 -26.19
C MET A 1 9.59 8.42 -24.67
N ARG A 2 9.09 9.53 -24.10
CA ARG A 2 8.88 9.62 -22.65
C ARG A 2 7.62 8.82 -22.31
N PRO A 3 7.58 8.02 -21.23
CA PRO A 3 6.35 7.38 -20.80
C PRO A 3 5.33 8.48 -20.53
N ARG A 4 4.15 8.38 -21.15
CA ARG A 4 3.03 9.26 -20.80
C ARG A 4 2.61 8.84 -19.40
N HIS A 5 2.85 9.69 -18.40
CA HIS A 5 2.23 9.56 -17.10
C HIS A 5 0.71 9.61 -17.32
N ASP A 6 0.01 8.52 -17.03
CA ASP A 6 -1.45 8.53 -17.01
C ASP A 6 -1.88 9.25 -15.72
N PRO A 7 -2.57 10.39 -15.81
CA PRO A 7 -2.94 11.19 -14.63
C PRO A 7 -4.08 10.56 -13.79
N ARG A 8 -4.49 9.32 -14.08
CA ARG A 8 -5.59 8.61 -13.38
C ARG A 8 -5.18 7.29 -12.72
N SER A 9 -3.89 6.98 -12.61
CA SER A 9 -3.46 5.75 -11.92
C SER A 9 -3.64 5.88 -10.41
N HIS A 10 -4.87 5.74 -9.93
CA HIS A 10 -5.12 5.51 -8.50
C HIS A 10 -4.97 4.02 -8.19
N ILE A 11 -4.35 3.68 -7.06
CA ILE A 11 -4.35 2.32 -6.52
C ILE A 11 -5.39 2.22 -5.40
N ILE A 12 -6.07 1.10 -5.32
CA ILE A 12 -6.96 0.79 -4.19
C ILE A 12 -6.12 0.10 -3.13
N LEU A 13 -6.11 0.60 -1.90
CA LEU A 13 -5.46 -0.08 -0.78
C LEU A 13 -6.51 -0.75 0.10
N THR A 14 -6.14 -1.83 0.77
CA THR A 14 -6.96 -2.44 1.83
C THR A 14 -6.41 -1.97 3.18
N ALA A 15 -7.16 -1.11 3.88
CA ALA A 15 -6.85 -0.71 5.25
C ALA A 15 -7.44 -1.72 6.23
N TRP A 16 -6.69 -2.05 7.28
CA TRP A 16 -7.06 -3.10 8.22
C TRP A 16 -6.56 -2.82 9.64
N LEU A 17 -7.12 -3.52 10.63
CA LEU A 17 -6.73 -3.52 12.05
C LEU A 17 -6.53 -4.96 12.55
N CYS A 18 -5.43 -5.22 13.24
CA CYS A 18 -5.22 -6.49 13.95
C CYS A 18 -5.74 -6.39 15.39
N PRO A 19 -6.76 -7.17 15.79
CA PRO A 19 -7.32 -7.09 17.14
C PRO A 19 -6.39 -7.66 18.21
N GLY A 20 -5.50 -8.60 17.87
CA GLY A 20 -4.55 -9.20 18.81
C GLY A 20 -3.36 -8.31 19.15
N CYS A 21 -2.94 -7.48 18.20
CA CYS A 21 -1.79 -6.57 18.38
C CYS A 21 -2.20 -5.11 18.55
N ASP A 22 -3.46 -4.75 18.32
CA ASP A 22 -3.98 -3.37 18.27
C ASP A 22 -3.19 -2.45 17.32
N VAL A 23 -2.82 -2.98 16.15
CA VAL A 23 -2.10 -2.23 15.11
C VAL A 23 -2.89 -2.12 13.83
N ALA A 24 -2.89 -0.93 13.24
CA ALA A 24 -3.49 -0.68 11.94
C ALA A 24 -2.44 -0.79 10.82
N GLY A 25 -2.87 -1.20 9.64
CA GLY A 25 -2.00 -1.35 8.48
C GLY A 25 -2.74 -1.18 7.17
N ARG A 26 -1.97 -1.27 6.09
CA ARG A 26 -2.47 -1.21 4.71
C ARG A 26 -1.73 -2.24 3.87
N SER A 27 -2.46 -2.94 3.01
CA SER A 27 -1.90 -3.91 2.07
C SER A 27 -2.41 -3.66 0.66
N ALA A 28 -1.65 -4.16 -0.32
CA ALA A 28 -2.10 -4.21 -1.70
C ALA A 28 -3.40 -5.06 -1.81
N PRO A 29 -4.31 -4.71 -2.73
CA PRO A 29 -5.65 -5.29 -2.79
C PRO A 29 -5.66 -6.76 -3.25
N GLU A 30 -4.62 -7.20 -3.96
CA GLU A 30 -4.45 -8.57 -4.42
C GLU A 30 -4.10 -9.57 -3.32
N ASN A 31 -3.64 -9.10 -2.15
CA ASN A 31 -3.25 -9.96 -1.04
C ASN A 31 -4.36 -10.03 0.02
N GLU A 32 -4.60 -11.22 0.57
CA GLU A 32 -5.34 -11.33 1.82
C GLU A 32 -4.54 -10.62 2.92
N PRO A 33 -5.12 -9.62 3.62
CA PRO A 33 -4.34 -8.83 4.55
C PRO A 33 -4.05 -9.64 5.82
N GLU A 34 -2.79 -9.63 6.24
CA GLU A 34 -2.32 -10.24 7.48
C GLU A 34 -1.59 -9.21 8.32
N CYS A 35 -1.54 -9.42 9.64
CA CYS A 35 -0.81 -8.55 10.53
C CYS A 35 0.69 -8.71 10.32
N TRP A 36 1.39 -7.64 9.92
CA TRP A 36 2.85 -7.67 9.74
C TRP A 36 3.63 -7.93 11.05
N ASN A 37 2.99 -7.76 12.21
CA ASN A 37 3.65 -7.99 13.51
C ASN A 37 3.56 -9.46 13.96
N CYS A 38 2.40 -10.10 13.81
CA CYS A 38 2.16 -11.45 14.34
C CYS A 38 1.77 -12.50 13.29
N GLY A 39 1.59 -12.11 12.03
CA GLY A 39 1.04 -12.96 10.96
C GLY A 39 -0.43 -13.36 11.17
N GLY A 40 -1.09 -12.83 12.20
CA GLY A 40 -2.45 -13.19 12.55
C GLY A 40 -3.52 -12.52 11.68
N PRO A 41 -4.79 -12.97 11.82
CA PRO A 41 -5.91 -12.42 11.08
C PRO A 41 -6.17 -10.95 11.43
N VAL A 42 -6.72 -10.21 10.48
CA VAL A 42 -7.05 -8.79 10.62
C VAL A 42 -8.48 -8.51 10.18
N VAL A 43 -9.01 -7.38 10.62
CA VAL A 43 -10.31 -6.86 10.21
C VAL A 43 -10.10 -5.74 9.19
N VAL A 44 -10.67 -5.88 8.00
CA VAL A 44 -10.68 -4.81 7.00
C VAL A 44 -11.58 -3.67 7.48
N THR A 45 -11.06 -2.45 7.50
CA THR A 45 -11.78 -1.27 8.00
C THR A 45 -12.17 -0.31 6.88
N ALA A 46 -11.40 -0.24 5.79
CA ALA A 46 -11.70 0.58 4.63
C ALA A 46 -10.95 0.12 3.37
N ARG A 47 -11.41 0.58 2.20
CA ARG A 47 -10.71 0.39 0.91
C ARG A 47 -10.52 1.71 0.16
N PRO A 48 -9.64 2.61 0.64
CA PRO A 48 -9.44 3.91 0.01
C PRO A 48 -8.76 3.78 -1.35
N SER A 49 -9.14 4.67 -2.28
CA SER A 49 -8.40 4.93 -3.50
C SER A 49 -7.33 5.99 -3.19
N VAL A 50 -6.06 5.70 -3.47
CA VAL A 50 -4.94 6.63 -3.29
C VAL A 50 -4.24 6.86 -4.63
N PRO A 51 -3.73 8.07 -4.92
CA PRO A 51 -2.91 8.30 -6.10
C PRO A 51 -1.71 7.35 -6.11
N ALA A 52 -1.39 6.73 -7.26
CA ALA A 52 -0.16 5.96 -7.39
C ALA A 52 1.04 6.90 -7.19
N ALA A 53 1.98 6.49 -6.35
CA ALA A 53 3.22 7.23 -6.19
C ALA A 53 3.97 7.23 -7.53
N GLU A 54 4.42 8.41 -7.96
CA GLU A 54 5.43 8.51 -9.02
C GLU A 54 6.67 7.73 -8.59
N PRO A 55 7.24 6.85 -9.44
CA PRO A 55 8.48 6.17 -9.11
C PRO A 55 9.53 7.24 -8.83
N ALA A 56 10.13 7.19 -7.63
CA ALA A 56 11.16 8.14 -7.22
C ALA A 56 12.28 8.12 -8.27
N ALA A 57 12.44 9.22 -9.01
CA ALA A 57 13.54 9.40 -9.92
C ALA A 57 14.84 9.24 -9.12
N GLY A 58 15.70 8.32 -9.58
CA GLY A 58 16.78 7.71 -8.82
C GLY A 58 17.55 8.64 -7.89
N SER A 59 17.79 8.16 -6.67
CA SER A 59 18.92 8.66 -5.87
C SER A 59 20.21 8.46 -6.69
N PRO A 60 20.99 9.51 -7.01
CA PRO A 60 22.32 9.29 -7.53
C PRO A 60 23.13 8.59 -6.44
N ALA A 61 23.69 7.42 -6.78
CA ALA A 61 24.69 6.78 -5.95
C ALA A 61 25.88 7.74 -5.81
N ASN A 62 26.12 8.25 -4.60
CA ASN A 62 27.33 9.00 -4.31
C ASN A 62 28.54 8.09 -4.49
N SER A 63 29.53 8.58 -5.24
CA SER A 63 30.82 7.96 -5.53
C SER A 63 31.79 8.08 -4.36
#